data_AF-A0A377Z5X2-F1
#
_entry.id   AF-A0A377Z5X2-F1
#
_cell.length_a   1.000
_cell.length_b   1.000
_cell.length_c   1.000
_cell.angle_alpha   90.00
_cell.angle_beta   90.00
_cell.angle_gamma   90.00
#
_symmetry.space_group_name_H-M   'P 1'
#
loop_
_entity.id
_entity.type
_entity.pdbx_description
1 polymer ?
#
loop_
_entity_poly.entity_id
_entity_poly.type
_entity_poly.pdbx_seq_one_letter_code
_entity_poly.pdbx_strand_id
1 'polypeptide(L)'
;MASPFIVMRDPVLYRIKFAEHHQTGNKWCIYPMYDFTHCISDALEGITHSLCTLEFQDNRRLYDWVLDNISIPVHPRQYEFSRLNLEYTVMSKRKLNQLVTEKHVEGWDDPRMPTISGLRRRGYTAESIREFCKRIGVTKQDNTIEMASLESCIREDLNENARARWR
;
A
#
# COMPACT_ATOMS: atom_id res chain seq x y z
N MET A 1 -9.30 -29.08 -2.10
CA MET A 1 -8.37 -29.21 -3.27
C MET A 1 -8.93 -29.00 -4.69
N ALA A 2 -10.18 -29.33 -5.04
CA ALA A 2 -10.69 -29.24 -6.43
C ALA A 2 -11.25 -27.87 -6.87
N SER A 3 -11.21 -26.86 -5.99
CA SER A 3 -11.73 -25.52 -6.30
C SER A 3 -11.07 -24.94 -7.55
N PRO A 4 -11.79 -24.24 -8.45
CA PRO A 4 -11.18 -23.52 -9.56
C PRO A 4 -10.29 -22.36 -9.07
N PHE A 5 -10.53 -21.87 -7.85
CA PHE A 5 -9.73 -20.81 -7.23
C PHE A 5 -8.60 -21.41 -6.40
N ILE A 6 -7.36 -21.08 -6.75
CA ILE A 6 -6.17 -21.62 -6.07
C ILE A 6 -6.13 -21.24 -4.59
N VAL A 7 -6.60 -20.04 -4.24
CA VAL A 7 -6.64 -19.53 -2.86
C VAL A 7 -7.55 -20.34 -1.93
N MET A 8 -8.49 -21.11 -2.50
CA MET A 8 -9.40 -21.98 -1.74
C MET A 8 -8.93 -23.45 -1.69
N ARG A 9 -7.73 -23.75 -2.21
CA ARG A 9 -7.15 -25.10 -2.16
C ARG A 9 -6.26 -25.22 -0.93
N ASP A 10 -6.91 -25.38 0.22
CA ASP A 10 -6.30 -25.67 1.51
C ASP A 10 -5.10 -24.72 1.80
N PRO A 11 -5.36 -23.40 1.89
CA PRO A 11 -4.32 -22.39 2.01
C PRO A 11 -3.53 -22.55 3.30
N VAL A 12 -2.24 -22.22 3.24
CA VAL A 12 -1.36 -22.26 4.41
C VAL A 12 -1.73 -21.13 5.36
N LEU A 13 -2.07 -21.46 6.61
CA LEU A 13 -2.43 -20.46 7.62
C LEU A 13 -1.26 -20.04 8.50
N TYR A 14 -0.39 -20.98 8.86
CA TYR A 14 0.81 -20.74 9.68
C TYR A 14 2.04 -21.38 9.05
N ARG A 15 3.20 -20.79 9.31
CA ARG A 15 4.50 -21.36 8.97
C ARG A 15 5.43 -21.36 10.18
N ILE A 16 6.24 -22.41 10.28
CA ILE A 16 7.29 -22.50 11.30
C ILE A 16 8.48 -21.65 10.85
N LYS A 17 8.95 -20.76 11.71
CA LYS A 17 10.15 -19.96 11.49
C LYS A 17 10.82 -19.65 12.82
N PHE A 18 12.06 -20.10 12.99
CA PHE A 18 12.87 -19.77 14.16
C PHE A 18 13.59 -18.43 13.91
N ALA A 19 12.88 -17.33 14.12
CA ALA A 19 13.42 -15.98 14.01
C ALA A 19 12.85 -15.12 15.13
N GLU A 20 13.69 -14.22 15.66
CA GLU A 20 13.29 -13.24 16.66
C GLU A 20 12.35 -12.20 16.03
N HIS A 21 11.22 -11.94 16.67
CA HIS A 21 10.28 -10.92 16.24
C HIS A 21 10.53 -9.59 16.97
N HIS A 22 10.51 -8.49 16.23
CA HIS A 22 10.88 -7.18 16.77
C HIS A 22 10.01 -6.69 17.96
N GLN A 23 8.76 -7.16 18.10
CA GLN A 23 7.89 -6.81 19.24
C GLN A 23 7.77 -7.92 20.30
N THR A 24 7.82 -9.18 19.89
CA THR A 24 7.49 -10.33 20.76
C THR A 24 8.70 -11.20 21.07
N GLY A 25 9.89 -10.79 20.62
CA GLY A 25 11.15 -11.48 20.81
C GLY A 25 11.07 -12.92 20.32
N ASN A 26 11.54 -13.84 21.16
CA ASN A 26 11.57 -15.29 20.89
C ASN A 26 10.32 -16.04 21.43
N LYS A 27 9.22 -15.33 21.72
CA LYS A 27 8.01 -15.94 22.28
C LYS A 27 7.34 -16.94 21.33
N TRP A 28 7.47 -16.72 20.01
CA TRP A 28 6.77 -17.50 18.99
C TRP A 28 7.76 -18.08 17.97
N CYS A 29 7.53 -19.33 17.58
CA CYS A 29 8.24 -20.01 16.49
C CYS A 29 7.34 -20.35 15.30
N ILE A 30 6.06 -19.97 15.38
CA ILE A 30 5.06 -20.08 14.32
C ILE A 30 4.52 -18.70 14.01
N TYR A 31 4.39 -18.38 12.73
CA TYR A 31 3.90 -17.09 12.27
C TYR A 31 2.74 -17.28 11.29
N PRO A 32 1.66 -16.53 11.48
CA PRO A 32 0.50 -16.60 10.60
C PRO A 32 0.82 -15.97 9.23
N MET A 33 0.13 -16.44 8.20
CA MET A 33 0.20 -15.90 6.85
C MET A 33 -0.73 -14.68 6.71
N TYR A 34 -0.42 -13.80 5.74
CA TYR A 34 -1.18 -12.58 5.48
C TYR A 34 -2.69 -12.83 5.36
N ASP A 35 -3.10 -13.83 4.57
CA ASP A 35 -4.50 -14.14 4.31
C ASP A 35 -5.28 -14.54 5.58
N PHE A 36 -4.58 -15.11 6.57
CA PHE A 36 -5.17 -15.49 7.85
C PHE A 36 -5.19 -14.33 8.84
N THR A 37 -4.12 -13.53 8.89
CA THR A 37 -4.07 -12.37 9.81
C THR A 37 -4.99 -11.24 9.39
N HIS A 38 -5.09 -10.96 8.08
CA HIS A 38 -5.71 -9.72 7.60
C HIS A 38 -7.19 -9.62 8.00
N CYS A 39 -7.97 -10.66 7.70
CA CYS A 39 -9.39 -10.74 8.08
C CYS A 39 -9.61 -10.75 9.59
N ILE A 40 -8.78 -11.47 10.35
CA ILE A 40 -8.91 -11.56 11.81
C ILE A 40 -8.59 -10.22 12.45
N SER A 41 -7.52 -9.53 12.02
CA SER A 41 -7.20 -8.19 12.50
C SER A 41 -8.33 -7.20 12.22
N ASP A 42 -8.87 -7.19 10.99
CA ASP A 42 -10.00 -6.32 10.62
C ASP A 42 -11.22 -6.59 11.52
N ALA A 43 -11.53 -7.86 11.79
CA ALA A 43 -12.65 -8.23 12.64
C ALA A 43 -12.42 -7.85 14.12
N LEU A 44 -11.20 -8.03 14.63
CA LEU A 44 -10.83 -7.65 16.01
C LEU A 44 -10.86 -6.13 16.21
N GLU A 45 -10.46 -5.36 15.20
CA GLU A 45 -10.46 -3.90 15.24
C GLU A 45 -11.83 -3.27 14.95
N GLY A 46 -12.84 -4.07 14.58
CA GLY A 46 -14.18 -3.57 14.29
C GLY A 46 -14.28 -2.84 12.95
N ILE A 47 -13.41 -3.18 11.99
CA ILE A 47 -13.40 -2.56 10.66
C ILE A 47 -14.71 -2.87 9.94
N THR A 48 -15.25 -1.88 9.21
CA THR A 48 -16.46 -2.04 8.40
C THR A 48 -16.12 -2.18 6.91
N HIS A 49 -15.17 -1.36 6.43
CA HIS A 49 -14.73 -1.31 5.04
C HIS A 49 -13.23 -1.51 4.97
N SER A 50 -12.81 -2.74 4.66
CA SER A 50 -11.39 -3.08 4.45
C SER A 50 -11.03 -2.74 3.01
N LEU A 51 -10.24 -1.69 2.80
CA LEU A 51 -9.88 -1.19 1.47
C LEU A 51 -8.51 -1.72 1.07
N CYS A 52 -8.45 -2.51 0.00
CA CYS A 52 -7.20 -3.09 -0.52
C CYS A 52 -7.07 -2.88 -2.03
N THR A 53 -5.93 -3.26 -2.60
CA THR A 53 -5.70 -3.15 -4.05
C THR A 53 -6.21 -4.38 -4.80
N LEU A 54 -6.45 -4.25 -6.11
CA LEU A 54 -6.99 -5.31 -6.98
C LEU A 54 -6.20 -6.62 -6.96
N GLU A 55 -4.91 -6.62 -6.57
CA GLU A 55 -4.12 -7.84 -6.44
C GLU A 55 -4.70 -8.86 -5.44
N PHE A 56 -5.54 -8.41 -4.50
CA PHE A 56 -6.17 -9.27 -3.49
C PHE A 56 -7.63 -9.61 -3.79
N GLN A 57 -8.10 -9.33 -5.02
CA GLN A 57 -9.49 -9.60 -5.40
C GLN A 57 -9.87 -11.08 -5.27
N ASP A 58 -8.99 -11.99 -5.67
CA ASP A 58 -9.25 -13.43 -5.52
C ASP A 58 -9.20 -13.87 -4.05
N ASN A 59 -8.30 -13.28 -3.27
CA ASN A 59 -8.10 -13.56 -1.84
C ASN A 59 -9.35 -13.20 -1.00
N ARG A 60 -10.25 -12.33 -1.50
CA ARG A 60 -11.52 -12.03 -0.83
C ARG A 60 -12.31 -13.30 -0.50
N ARG A 61 -12.28 -14.31 -1.37
CA ARG A 61 -12.99 -15.58 -1.12
C ARG A 61 -12.50 -16.28 0.14
N LEU A 62 -11.19 -16.25 0.36
CA LEU A 62 -10.57 -16.81 1.55
C LEU A 62 -10.84 -15.92 2.77
N TYR A 63 -10.79 -14.60 2.58
CA TYR A 63 -11.14 -13.61 3.60
C TYR A 63 -12.55 -13.87 4.17
N ASP A 64 -13.56 -13.94 3.31
CA ASP A 64 -14.95 -14.21 3.69
C ASP A 64 -15.07 -15.59 4.36
N TRP A 65 -14.40 -16.62 3.81
CA TRP A 65 -14.42 -17.96 4.39
C TRP A 65 -13.85 -17.98 5.82
N VAL A 66 -12.76 -17.27 6.09
CA VAL A 66 -12.21 -17.21 7.46
C VAL A 66 -13.20 -16.53 8.40
N LEU A 67 -13.79 -15.39 7.99
CA LEU A 67 -14.76 -14.66 8.82
C LEU A 67 -16.00 -15.48 9.16
N ASP A 68 -16.51 -16.25 8.19
CA ASP A 68 -17.69 -17.11 8.38
C ASP A 68 -17.41 -18.28 9.34
N ASN A 69 -16.14 -18.64 9.56
CA ASN A 69 -15.73 -19.81 10.34
C ASN A 69 -15.05 -19.45 11.68
N ILE A 70 -15.00 -18.17 12.05
CA ILE A 70 -14.48 -17.72 13.36
C ILE A 70 -15.61 -17.24 14.27
N SER A 71 -15.35 -17.18 15.57
CA SER A 71 -16.32 -16.76 16.59
C SER A 71 -16.40 -15.24 16.81
N ILE A 72 -15.74 -14.44 15.97
CA ILE A 72 -15.71 -12.99 16.12
C ILE A 72 -17.00 -12.41 15.49
N PRO A 73 -17.78 -11.59 16.20
CA PRO A 73 -19.10 -11.17 15.73
C PRO A 73 -19.07 -10.11 14.62
N VAL A 74 -17.92 -9.49 14.36
CA VAL A 74 -17.76 -8.47 13.33
C VAL A 74 -17.37 -9.13 12.02
N HIS A 75 -18.13 -8.82 10.96
CA HIS A 75 -17.87 -9.27 9.60
C HIS A 75 -17.48 -8.08 8.72
N PRO A 76 -16.18 -7.71 8.67
CA PRO A 76 -15.69 -6.65 7.80
C PRO A 76 -15.86 -7.04 6.34
N ARG A 77 -16.11 -6.07 5.47
CA ARG A 77 -16.20 -6.31 4.02
C ARG A 77 -14.98 -5.76 3.30
N GLN A 78 -14.36 -6.59 2.47
CA GLN A 78 -13.25 -6.19 1.61
C GLN A 78 -13.76 -5.49 0.34
N TYR A 79 -13.12 -4.37 0.00
CA TYR A 79 -13.33 -3.61 -1.23
C TYR A 79 -11.99 -3.33 -1.91
N GLU A 80 -11.94 -3.60 -3.21
CA GLU A 80 -10.71 -3.45 -3.99
C GLU A 80 -10.74 -2.20 -4.87
N PHE A 81 -9.59 -1.53 -5.00
CA PHE A 81 -9.36 -0.40 -5.93
C PHE A 81 -8.06 -0.58 -6.71
N SER A 82 -7.92 0.08 -7.85
CA SER A 82 -6.71 0.00 -8.67
C SER A 82 -5.53 0.70 -7.99
N ARG A 83 -4.33 0.13 -8.13
CA ARG A 83 -3.13 0.75 -7.59
C ARG A 83 -2.78 1.99 -8.43
N LEU A 84 -2.30 3.04 -7.76
CA LEU A 84 -1.66 4.16 -8.45
C LEU A 84 -0.47 3.64 -9.27
N ASN A 85 -0.46 3.87 -10.57
CA ASN A 85 0.73 3.69 -11.40
C ASN A 85 1.11 5.05 -11.99
N LEU A 86 2.31 5.54 -11.67
CA LEU A 86 2.77 6.87 -12.09
C LEU A 86 3.80 6.72 -13.20
N GLU A 87 3.61 7.44 -14.29
CA GLU A 87 4.58 7.46 -15.39
C GLU A 87 5.92 8.04 -14.95
N TYR A 88 6.97 7.67 -15.68
CA TYR A 88 8.36 8.08 -15.41
C TYR A 88 8.87 7.73 -14.01
N THR A 89 8.14 6.89 -13.27
CA THR A 89 8.40 6.59 -11.88
C THR A 89 8.50 5.08 -11.67
N VAL A 90 9.40 4.68 -10.79
CA VAL A 90 9.56 3.28 -10.39
C VAL A 90 9.10 3.11 -8.95
N MET A 91 8.08 2.28 -8.73
CA MET A 91 7.55 2.05 -7.36
C MET A 91 7.98 0.72 -6.74
N SER A 92 8.65 -0.16 -7.50
CA SER A 92 9.10 -1.45 -6.99
C SER A 92 10.20 -1.28 -5.93
N LYS A 93 9.97 -1.79 -4.71
CA LYS A 93 10.96 -1.79 -3.62
C LYS A 93 12.33 -2.33 -4.05
N ARG A 94 12.35 -3.39 -4.88
CA ARG A 94 13.60 -3.99 -5.38
C ARG A 94 14.41 -2.98 -6.21
N LYS A 95 13.76 -2.31 -7.16
CA LYS A 95 14.41 -1.32 -8.04
C LYS A 95 14.80 -0.06 -7.27
N LEU A 96 13.95 0.42 -6.36
CA LEU A 96 14.28 1.57 -5.51
C LEU A 96 15.48 1.28 -4.60
N ASN A 97 15.53 0.08 -4.01
CA ASN A 97 16.68 -0.34 -3.20
C ASN A 97 17.97 -0.43 -4.04
N GLN A 98 17.86 -0.87 -5.30
CA GLN A 98 18.99 -0.89 -6.23
C GLN A 98 19.51 0.52 -6.49
N LEU A 99 18.64 1.52 -6.72
CA LEU A 99 19.05 2.92 -6.91
C LEU A 99 19.85 3.46 -5.72
N VAL A 100 19.41 3.14 -4.50
CA VAL A 100 20.08 3.55 -3.25
C VAL A 100 21.41 2.81 -3.06
N THR A 101 21.41 1.50 -3.26
CA THR A 101 22.59 0.65 -3.02
C THR A 101 23.71 0.92 -4.03
N GLU A 102 23.35 1.14 -5.30
CA GLU A 102 24.29 1.48 -6.38
C GLU A 102 24.65 2.98 -6.42
N LYS A 103 24.14 3.78 -5.46
CA LYS A 103 24.43 5.21 -5.30
C LYS A 103 24.05 6.08 -6.51
N HIS A 104 22.99 5.72 -7.24
CA HIS A 104 22.38 6.60 -8.25
C HIS A 104 21.64 7.77 -7.59
N VAL A 105 21.26 7.61 -6.31
CA VAL A 105 20.63 8.62 -5.45
C VAL A 105 21.37 8.73 -4.11
N GLU A 106 21.19 9.84 -3.39
CA GLU A 106 21.82 10.10 -2.09
C GLU A 106 21.28 9.18 -0.98
N GLY A 107 20.02 8.75 -1.09
CA GLY A 107 19.33 7.97 -0.06
C GLY A 107 17.83 7.79 -0.35
N TRP A 108 17.10 7.25 0.63
CA TRP A 108 15.64 7.06 0.54
C TRP A 108 14.84 8.37 0.61
N ASP A 109 15.45 9.45 1.07
CA ASP A 109 14.89 10.80 1.14
C ASP A 109 15.38 11.71 0.00
N ASP A 110 16.14 11.19 -0.96
CA ASP A 110 16.61 11.98 -2.11
C ASP A 110 15.41 12.60 -2.85
N PRO A 111 15.44 13.91 -3.21
CA PRO A 111 14.34 14.58 -3.91
C PRO A 111 13.88 13.93 -5.21
N ARG A 112 14.72 13.10 -5.84
CA ARG A 112 14.40 12.35 -7.07
C ARG A 112 13.64 11.06 -6.79
N MET A 113 13.62 10.59 -5.54
CA MET A 113 12.92 9.37 -5.14
C MET A 113 11.42 9.62 -5.01
N PRO A 114 10.57 8.68 -5.47
CA PRO A 114 9.11 8.80 -5.35
C PRO A 114 8.58 8.44 -3.94
N THR A 115 9.46 8.43 -2.95
CA THR A 115 9.09 8.21 -1.55
C THR A 115 8.44 9.47 -0.99
N ILE A 116 7.56 9.32 0.00
CA ILE A 116 6.98 10.48 0.69
C ILE A 116 8.07 11.35 1.33
N SER A 117 9.14 10.73 1.84
CA SER A 117 10.33 11.45 2.34
C SER A 117 11.03 12.25 1.25
N GLY A 118 11.24 11.66 0.06
CA GLY A 118 11.85 12.32 -1.09
C GLY A 118 11.01 13.48 -1.61
N LEU A 119 9.71 13.28 -1.80
CA LEU A 119 8.77 14.33 -2.21
C LEU A 119 8.72 15.48 -1.20
N ARG A 120 8.70 15.17 0.11
CA ARG A 120 8.75 16.19 1.16
C ARG A 120 10.05 17.00 1.10
N ARG A 121 11.22 16.35 0.93
CA ARG A 121 12.52 17.04 0.79
C ARG A 121 12.60 17.85 -0.50
N ARG A 122 11.96 17.40 -1.58
CA ARG A 122 11.83 18.13 -2.85
C ARG A 122 11.00 19.41 -2.73
N GLY A 123 10.16 19.53 -1.70
CA GLY A 123 9.31 20.70 -1.47
C GLY A 123 7.84 20.49 -1.86
N TYR A 124 7.41 19.25 -2.09
CA TYR A 124 5.97 18.97 -2.21
C TYR A 124 5.28 19.23 -0.88
N THR A 125 4.13 19.92 -0.96
CA THR A 125 3.26 20.14 0.19
C THR A 125 2.33 18.96 0.39
N ALA A 126 1.89 18.75 1.63
CA ALA A 126 0.94 17.68 1.93
C ALA A 126 -0.41 17.94 1.22
N GLU A 127 -0.76 19.21 1.06
CA GLU A 127 -1.91 19.73 0.33
C GLU A 127 -1.87 19.30 -1.13
N SER A 128 -0.76 19.54 -1.84
CA SER A 128 -0.60 19.16 -3.25
C SER A 128 -0.75 17.65 -3.50
N ILE A 129 -0.25 16.81 -2.59
CA ILE A 129 -0.35 15.34 -2.69
C ILE A 129 -1.78 14.89 -2.45
N ARG A 130 -2.47 15.46 -1.45
CA ARG A 130 -3.89 15.17 -1.21
C ARG A 130 -4.77 15.61 -2.38
N GLU A 131 -4.48 16.78 -2.96
CA GLU A 131 -5.20 17.28 -4.12
C GLU A 131 -4.98 16.39 -5.35
N PHE A 132 -3.74 15.96 -5.59
CA PHE A 132 -3.43 14.96 -6.61
C PHE A 132 -4.25 13.68 -6.39
N CYS A 133 -4.26 13.12 -5.17
CA CYS A 133 -5.06 11.94 -4.84
C CYS A 133 -6.58 12.13 -5.05
N LYS A 134 -7.11 13.33 -4.85
CA LYS A 134 -8.53 13.63 -5.14
C LYS A 134 -8.81 13.67 -6.64
N ARG A 135 -7.93 14.30 -7.43
CA ARG A 135 -8.09 14.47 -8.88
C ARG A 135 -8.05 13.16 -9.65
N ILE A 136 -7.15 12.26 -9.26
CA ILE A 136 -7.04 10.95 -9.90
C ILE A 136 -8.27 10.06 -9.64
N GLY A 137 -8.97 10.33 -8.53
CA GLY A 137 -10.11 9.54 -8.09
C GLY A 137 -9.73 8.12 -7.67
N VAL A 138 -10.75 7.34 -7.32
CA VAL A 138 -10.60 5.92 -6.97
C VAL A 138 -11.46 5.12 -7.92
N THR A 139 -10.84 4.23 -8.69
CA THR A 139 -11.54 3.36 -9.65
C THR A 139 -11.10 1.91 -9.49
N LYS A 140 -11.80 1.00 -10.16
CA LYS A 140 -11.41 -0.42 -10.29
C LYS A 140 -10.67 -0.71 -11.60
N GLN A 141 -10.41 0.31 -12.41
CA GLN A 141 -9.70 0.15 -13.66
C GLN A 141 -8.25 0.55 -13.44
N ASP A 142 -7.33 -0.31 -13.87
CA ASP A 142 -5.92 0.04 -13.88
C ASP A 142 -5.69 1.20 -14.84
N ASN A 143 -5.17 2.28 -14.29
CA ASN A 143 -4.83 3.46 -15.07
C ASN A 143 -3.42 3.90 -14.74
N THR A 144 -2.73 4.37 -15.77
CA THR A 144 -1.39 4.95 -15.63
C THR A 144 -1.53 6.46 -15.69
N ILE A 145 -0.98 7.14 -14.69
CA ILE A 145 -1.16 8.55 -14.46
C ILE A 145 0.11 9.27 -14.83
N GLU A 146 0.00 10.31 -15.65
CA GLU A 146 1.14 11.12 -16.05
C GLU A 146 1.74 11.87 -14.86
N MET A 147 3.07 11.89 -14.78
CA MET A 147 3.80 12.67 -13.77
C MET A 147 3.43 14.16 -13.82
N ALA A 148 3.08 14.67 -15.00
CA ALA A 148 2.64 16.04 -15.20
C ALA A 148 1.43 16.43 -14.34
N SER A 149 0.52 15.49 -14.06
CA SER A 149 -0.64 15.73 -13.18
C SER A 149 -0.20 16.02 -11.74
N LEU A 150 0.76 15.25 -11.22
CA LEU A 150 1.34 15.48 -9.90
C LEU A 150 2.12 16.81 -9.85
N GLU A 151 2.86 17.13 -10.91
CA GLU A 151 3.56 18.42 -11.02
C GLU A 151 2.62 19.61 -11.11
N SER A 152 1.47 19.48 -11.77
CA SER A 152 0.45 20.53 -11.83
C SER A 152 -0.08 20.85 -10.42
N CYS A 153 -0.39 19.81 -9.63
CA CYS A 153 -0.94 19.99 -8.29
C CYS A 153 0.00 20.78 -7.36
N ILE A 154 1.31 20.54 -7.43
CA ILE A 154 2.27 21.32 -6.64
C ILE A 154 2.47 22.74 -7.19
N ARG A 155 2.44 22.93 -8.51
CA ARG A 155 2.53 24.28 -9.11
C ARG A 155 1.35 25.14 -8.69
N GLU A 156 0.14 24.59 -8.72
CA GLU A 156 -1.08 25.29 -8.32
C GLU A 156 -1.07 25.64 -6.83
N ASP A 157 -0.72 24.69 -5.96
CA ASP A 157 -0.62 24.94 -4.52
C ASP A 157 0.43 26.01 -4.18
N LEU A 158 1.61 25.95 -4.81
CA LEU A 158 2.67 26.95 -4.59
C LEU A 158 2.33 28.31 -5.22
N ASN A 159 1.55 28.36 -6.30
CA ASN A 159 1.13 29.62 -6.90
C ASN A 159 0.27 30.46 -5.93
N GLU A 160 -0.55 29.81 -5.12
CA GLU A 160 -1.40 30.49 -4.12
C GLU A 160 -0.67 30.75 -2.80
N ASN A 161 0.17 29.80 -2.36
CA ASN A 161 0.72 29.80 -1.01
C ASN A 161 2.18 30.26 -0.91
N ALA A 162 2.96 30.22 -1.99
CA ALA A 162 4.36 30.61 -1.96
C ALA A 162 4.51 32.13 -2.14
N ARG A 163 5.36 32.74 -1.32
CA ARG A 163 5.71 34.16 -1.48
C ARG A 163 6.61 34.33 -2.70
N ALA A 164 6.15 35.10 -3.69
CA ALA A 164 7.00 35.55 -4.77
C ALA A 164 8.17 36.37 -4.20
N ARG A 165 9.39 36.01 -4.58
CA ARG A 165 10.61 36.75 -4.24
C ARG A 165 11.39 37.01 -5.50
N TRP A 166 11.64 38.27 -5.81
CA TRP A 166 12.64 38.69 -6.78
C TRP A 166 13.91 39.02 -5.99
N ARG A 167 15.05 38.51 -6.44
CA ARG A 167 16.36 38.85 -5.87
C ARG A 167 16.87 40.14 -6.48
#